data_AF-A0A1C3XNI2-F1
#
_entry.id   AF-A0A1C3XNI2-F1
#
_cell.length_a   1.000
_cell.length_b   1.000
_cell.length_c   1.000
_cell.angle_alpha   90.00
_cell.angle_beta   90.00
_cell.angle_gamma   90.00
#
_symmetry.space_group_name_H-M   'P 1'
#
loop_
_entity.id
_entity.type
_entity.pdbx_description
1 polymer ?
#
loop_
_entity_poly.entity_id
_entity_poly.type
_entity_poly.pdbx_seq_one_letter_code
_entity_poly.pdbx_strand_id
1 'polypeptide(L)'
;MVPRQWKVIETVREKFSCRDCEKISQAPAPFYAVARGWAGPSLLAMIMFEKYGQHQPLNRQAERYALEGVPIALSTLADAVGSVCAAALDPLLRLVEAHVMAAERLHADDSVLQKHTERMIEMI
;
A
#
# COMPACT_ATOMS: atom_id res chain seq x y z
N MET A 1 16.39 -9.55 -20.87
CA MET A 1 15.48 -9.54 -19.71
C MET A 1 16.27 -9.05 -18.51
N VAL A 2 15.89 -7.96 -17.86
CA VAL A 2 16.59 -7.45 -16.66
C VAL A 2 15.97 -8.12 -15.43
N PRO A 3 16.75 -8.81 -14.57
CA PRO A 3 16.23 -9.46 -13.38
C PRO A 3 15.68 -8.43 -12.38
N ARG A 4 14.70 -8.83 -11.58
CA ARG A 4 14.18 -8.03 -10.47
C ARG A 4 15.31 -7.69 -9.50
N GLN A 5 15.35 -6.43 -9.06
CA GLN A 5 16.34 -5.92 -8.13
C GLN A 5 15.68 -5.29 -6.92
N TRP A 6 16.33 -5.47 -5.77
CA TRP A 6 15.93 -4.88 -4.51
C TRP A 6 16.86 -3.73 -4.17
N LYS A 7 16.29 -2.65 -3.67
CA LYS A 7 17.06 -1.52 -3.15
C LYS A 7 16.42 -0.97 -1.91
N VAL A 8 17.24 -0.63 -0.94
CA VAL A 8 16.86 0.19 0.20
C VAL A 8 17.21 1.63 -0.16
N ILE A 9 16.23 2.53 -0.07
CA ILE A 9 16.45 3.96 -0.31
C ILE A 9 16.41 4.65 1.04
N GLU A 10 17.56 5.15 1.49
CA GLU A 10 17.64 6.03 2.64
C GLU A 10 17.63 7.49 2.17
N THR A 11 16.62 8.24 2.62
CA THR A 11 16.53 9.67 2.30
C THR A 11 17.00 10.49 3.49
N VAL A 12 18.23 10.98 3.43
CA VAL A 12 18.78 11.94 4.41
C VAL A 12 18.36 13.35 4.02
N ARG A 13 17.77 14.09 4.97
CA ARG A 13 17.37 15.50 4.78
C ARG A 13 18.00 16.34 5.87
N GLU A 14 19.09 17.01 5.53
CA GLU A 14 19.80 17.90 6.45
C GLU A 14 18.90 19.06 6.89
N LYS A 15 18.98 19.40 8.18
CA LYS A 15 18.28 20.53 8.78
C LYS A 15 19.33 21.60 9.09
N PHE A 16 19.06 22.82 8.64
CA PHE A 16 19.93 23.96 8.88
C PHE A 16 19.20 24.99 9.76
N SER A 17 19.84 25.45 10.83
CA SER A 17 19.37 26.59 11.61
C SER A 17 20.08 27.86 11.18
N CYS A 18 19.34 28.94 10.95
CA CYS A 18 19.91 30.27 10.80
C CYS A 18 20.29 30.81 12.18
N ARG A 19 21.51 31.35 12.36
CA ARG A 19 21.95 31.92 13.64
C ARG A 19 21.35 33.30 13.93
N ASP A 20 20.95 34.03 12.90
CA ASP A 20 20.44 35.41 13.06
C ASP A 20 18.94 35.44 13.36
N CYS A 21 18.17 34.52 12.78
CA CYS A 21 16.70 34.48 12.94
C CYS A 21 16.17 33.19 13.56
N GLU A 22 17.06 32.26 13.96
CA GLU A 22 16.75 30.97 14.59
C GLU A 22 15.83 30.04 13.76
N LYS A 23 15.51 30.41 12.53
CA LYS A 23 14.63 29.63 11.64
C LYS A 23 15.34 28.38 11.16
N ILE A 24 14.62 27.26 11.21
CA ILE A 24 15.07 25.97 10.67
C ILE A 24 14.58 25.84 9.22
N SER A 25 15.50 25.54 8.31
CA SER A 25 15.21 25.17 6.93
C SER A 25 15.58 23.70 6.69
N GLN A 26 14.77 23.02 5.89
CA GLN A 26 14.97 21.63 5.49
C GLN A 26 14.40 21.46 4.09
N ALA A 27 15.05 20.64 3.26
CA ALA A 27 14.47 20.23 1.98
C ALA A 27 13.10 19.54 2.22
N PRO A 28 12.11 19.77 1.32
CA PRO A 28 10.82 19.10 1.43
C PRO A 28 11.01 17.58 1.41
N ALA A 29 10.07 16.87 2.04
CA ALA A 29 10.07 15.41 1.98
C ALA A 29 9.88 14.97 0.51
N PRO A 30 10.54 13.88 0.07
CA PRO A 30 10.22 13.29 -1.21
C PRO A 30 8.74 12.90 -1.29
N PHE A 31 8.27 12.68 -2.50
CA PHE A 31 6.96 12.11 -2.70
C PHE A 31 6.89 10.67 -2.15
N TYR A 32 5.79 10.37 -1.43
CA TYR A 32 5.44 9.03 -1.01
C TYR A 32 4.00 8.74 -1.44
N ALA A 33 3.78 7.58 -2.07
CA ALA A 33 2.43 7.15 -2.48
C ALA A 33 1.50 6.94 -1.27
N VAL A 34 2.07 6.49 -0.15
CA VAL A 34 1.41 6.41 1.16
C VAL A 34 2.19 7.30 2.11
N ALA A 35 1.51 8.26 2.74
CA ALA A 35 2.15 9.19 3.67
C ALA A 35 2.82 8.41 4.82
N ARG A 36 4.11 8.70 5.08
CA ARG A 36 4.94 8.00 6.07
C ARG A 36 5.05 6.48 5.84
N GLY A 37 4.77 6.01 4.63
CA GLY A 37 4.93 4.61 4.24
C GLY A 37 6.40 4.19 4.24
N TRP A 38 6.64 2.92 4.56
CA TRP A 38 7.98 2.31 4.57
C TRP A 38 8.43 1.83 3.18
N ALA A 39 7.47 1.57 2.28
CA ALA A 39 7.71 1.01 0.96
C ALA A 39 7.63 2.08 -0.14
N GLY A 40 8.52 1.97 -1.13
CA GLY A 40 8.44 2.78 -2.35
C GLY A 40 7.25 2.41 -3.23
N PRO A 41 6.84 3.29 -4.16
CA PRO A 41 5.65 3.10 -4.99
C PRO A 41 5.70 1.82 -5.83
N SER A 42 6.88 1.44 -6.35
CA SER A 42 7.03 0.20 -7.14
C SER A 42 6.80 -1.06 -6.31
N LEU A 43 7.26 -1.10 -5.06
CA LEU A 43 7.03 -2.23 -4.17
C LEU A 43 5.54 -2.33 -3.80
N LEU A 44 4.90 -1.21 -3.49
CA LEU A 44 3.46 -1.17 -3.21
C LEU A 44 2.64 -1.63 -4.42
N ALA A 45 2.95 -1.15 -5.62
CA ALA A 45 2.28 -1.58 -6.85
C ALA A 45 2.43 -3.09 -7.08
N MET A 46 3.63 -3.62 -6.83
CA MET A 46 3.91 -5.05 -6.97
C MET A 46 3.13 -5.91 -5.98
N ILE A 47 3.08 -5.53 -4.70
CA ILE A 47 2.27 -6.21 -3.67
C ILE A 47 0.80 -6.27 -4.11
N MET A 48 0.25 -5.14 -4.56
CA MET A 48 -1.14 -5.05 -5.00
C MET A 48 -1.42 -5.88 -6.26
N PHE A 49 -0.53 -5.81 -7.25
CA PHE A 49 -0.66 -6.57 -8.49
C PHE A 49 -0.55 -8.07 -8.24
N GLU A 50 0.41 -8.52 -7.43
CA GLU A 50 0.56 -9.93 -7.07
C GLU A 50 -0.66 -10.41 -6.29
N LYS A 51 -1.20 -9.60 -5.36
CA LYS A 51 -2.35 -9.99 -4.53
C LYS A 51 -3.64 -10.12 -5.33
N TYR A 52 -3.97 -9.09 -6.11
CA TYR A 52 -5.26 -8.97 -6.76
C TYR A 52 -5.21 -9.36 -8.24
N GLY A 53 -4.14 -9.01 -8.95
CA GLY A 53 -3.98 -9.34 -10.38
C GLY A 53 -3.51 -10.78 -10.63
N GLN A 54 -2.70 -11.34 -9.73
CA GLN A 54 -2.24 -12.74 -9.83
C GLN A 54 -2.87 -13.67 -8.79
N HIS A 55 -3.79 -13.17 -7.96
CA HIS A 55 -4.45 -13.93 -6.90
C HIS A 55 -3.46 -14.63 -5.95
N GLN A 56 -2.28 -14.05 -5.73
CA GLN A 56 -1.28 -14.62 -4.84
C GLN A 56 -1.60 -14.24 -3.37
N PRO A 57 -1.88 -15.20 -2.48
CA PRO A 57 -2.15 -14.89 -1.09
C PRO A 57 -0.90 -14.31 -0.42
N LEU A 58 -1.10 -13.41 0.54
CA LEU A 58 -0.02 -12.60 1.11
C LEU A 58 1.05 -13.43 1.84
N ASN A 59 0.68 -14.58 2.44
CA ASN A 59 1.66 -15.48 3.05
C ASN A 59 2.64 -16.03 2.01
N ARG A 60 2.15 -16.41 0.82
CA ARG A 60 2.98 -16.89 -0.28
C ARG A 60 3.85 -15.77 -0.87
N GLN A 61 3.38 -14.52 -0.86
CA GLN A 61 4.22 -13.38 -1.23
C GLN A 61 5.35 -13.18 -0.21
N ALA A 62 5.04 -13.20 1.08
CA ALA A 62 6.03 -13.06 2.16
C ALA A 62 7.13 -14.14 2.07
N GLU A 63 6.74 -15.39 1.86
CA GLU A 63 7.68 -16.51 1.63
C GLU A 63 8.59 -16.25 0.43
N ARG A 64 8.03 -15.80 -0.71
CA ARG A 64 8.83 -15.50 -1.90
C ARG A 64 9.81 -14.35 -1.65
N TYR A 65 9.38 -13.28 -1.00
CA TYR A 65 10.26 -12.15 -0.70
C TYR A 65 11.39 -12.55 0.25
N ALA A 66 11.12 -13.42 1.22
CA ALA A 66 12.15 -14.01 2.09
C ALA A 66 13.17 -14.85 1.30
N LEU A 67 12.73 -15.66 0.32
CA LEU A 67 13.63 -16.41 -0.57
C LEU A 67 14.51 -15.50 -1.44
N GLU A 68 14.05 -14.28 -1.72
CA GLU A 68 14.82 -13.26 -2.44
C GLU A 68 15.70 -12.39 -1.52
N GLY A 69 15.79 -12.71 -0.23
CA GLY A 69 16.61 -11.99 0.75
C GLY A 69 15.96 -10.73 1.32
N VAL A 70 14.65 -10.52 1.11
CA VAL A 70 13.88 -9.37 1.61
C VAL A 70 12.71 -9.85 2.47
N PRO A 71 12.97 -10.33 3.69
CA PRO A 71 11.89 -10.80 4.57
C PRO A 71 10.98 -9.61 4.95
N ILE A 72 9.69 -9.72 4.64
CA ILE A 72 8.66 -8.77 5.03
C ILE A 72 7.58 -9.54 5.76
N ALA A 73 7.22 -9.09 6.97
CA ALA A 73 6.21 -9.75 7.77
C ALA A 73 4.83 -9.70 7.08
N LEU A 74 4.04 -10.76 7.28
CA LEU A 74 2.69 -10.85 6.73
C LEU A 74 1.80 -9.68 7.16
N SER A 75 1.90 -9.27 8.43
CA SER A 75 1.18 -8.11 8.97
C SER A 75 1.58 -6.83 8.23
N THR A 76 2.88 -6.60 8.02
CA THR A 76 3.38 -5.44 7.28
C THR A 76 2.87 -5.41 5.83
N LEU A 77 2.77 -6.57 5.16
CA LEU A 77 2.14 -6.65 3.83
C LEU A 77 0.64 -6.33 3.89
N ALA A 78 -0.08 -6.83 4.90
CA ALA A 78 -1.49 -6.55 5.08
C ALA A 78 -1.74 -5.04 5.35
N ASP A 79 -0.94 -4.43 6.20
CA ASP A 79 -0.98 -2.98 6.50
C ASP A 79 -0.67 -2.15 5.25
N ALA A 80 0.30 -2.59 4.43
CA ALA A 80 0.61 -1.94 3.17
C ALA A 80 -0.57 -1.97 2.20
N VAL A 81 -1.26 -3.12 2.08
CA VAL A 81 -2.47 -3.23 1.26
C VAL A 81 -3.56 -2.28 1.76
N GLY A 82 -3.83 -2.26 3.07
CA GLY A 82 -4.83 -1.36 3.66
C GLY A 82 -4.51 0.11 3.40
N SER A 83 -3.25 0.49 3.57
CA SER A 83 -2.79 1.87 3.37
C SER A 83 -2.89 2.31 1.91
N VAL A 84 -2.57 1.43 0.95
CA VAL A 84 -2.71 1.74 -0.49
C VAL A 84 -4.19 1.92 -0.85
N CYS A 85 -5.06 1.03 -0.35
CA CYS A 85 -6.50 1.16 -0.59
C CYS A 85 -7.05 2.50 -0.06
N ALA A 86 -6.70 2.87 1.18
CA ALA A 86 -7.22 4.07 1.82
C ALA A 86 -6.63 5.37 1.26
N ALA A 87 -5.36 5.38 0.85
CA ALA A 87 -4.68 6.60 0.43
C ALA A 87 -4.62 6.78 -1.09
N ALA A 88 -4.19 5.75 -1.82
CA ALA A 88 -3.89 5.88 -3.25
C ALA A 88 -5.06 5.48 -4.15
N LEU A 89 -5.90 4.53 -3.73
CA LEU A 89 -7.02 4.04 -4.55
C LEU A 89 -8.35 4.74 -4.26
N ASP A 90 -8.55 5.33 -3.08
CA ASP A 90 -9.81 6.02 -2.75
C ASP A 90 -10.20 7.08 -3.80
N PRO A 91 -9.30 7.96 -4.31
CA PRO A 91 -9.67 8.92 -5.34
C PRO A 91 -10.17 8.25 -6.64
N LEU A 92 -9.56 7.13 -7.03
CA LEU A 92 -9.99 6.37 -8.21
C LEU A 92 -11.33 5.69 -7.97
N LEU A 93 -11.53 5.13 -6.77
CA LEU A 93 -12.80 4.54 -6.37
C LEU A 93 -13.93 5.57 -6.48
N ARG A 94 -13.71 6.81 -6.01
CA ARG A 94 -14.71 7.90 -6.10
C ARG A 94 -15.04 8.29 -7.54
N LEU A 95 -14.04 8.30 -8.43
CA LEU A 95 -14.27 8.56 -9.84
C LEU A 95 -15.07 7.45 -10.52
N VAL A 96 -14.74 6.19 -10.21
CA VAL A 96 -15.50 5.03 -10.71
C VAL A 96 -16.92 5.03 -10.17
N GLU A 97 -17.09 5.30 -8.88
CA GLU A 97 -18.41 5.42 -8.24
C GLU A 97 -19.25 6.51 -8.91
N ALA A 98 -18.72 7.72 -9.08
CA ALA A 98 -19.42 8.81 -9.76
C ALA A 98 -19.78 8.46 -11.21
N HIS A 99 -18.87 7.81 -11.94
CA HIS A 99 -19.10 7.37 -13.31
C HIS A 99 -20.22 6.32 -13.40
N VAL A 100 -20.17 5.31 -12.54
CA VAL A 100 -21.18 4.23 -12.49
C VAL A 100 -22.54 4.83 -12.12
N MET A 101 -22.61 5.67 -11.09
CA MET A 101 -23.88 6.25 -10.62
C MET A 101 -24.51 7.25 -11.60
N ALA A 102 -23.75 7.75 -12.59
CA ALA A 102 -24.29 8.60 -13.65
C ALA A 102 -24.98 7.81 -14.78
N ALA A 103 -24.89 6.48 -14.78
CA ALA A 103 -25.50 5.66 -15.83
C ALA A 103 -27.03 5.64 -15.73
N GLU A 104 -27.71 5.73 -16.89
CA GLU A 104 -29.18 5.59 -16.98
C GLU A 104 -29.66 4.18 -16.53
N ARG A 105 -28.81 3.17 -16.73
CA ARG A 105 -29.10 1.77 -16.38
C ARG A 105 -27.89 1.11 -15.74
N LEU A 106 -28.11 0.51 -14.58
CA LEU A 106 -27.11 -0.24 -13.82
C LEU A 106 -27.41 -1.74 -13.90
N HIS A 107 -26.36 -2.54 -14.14
CA HIS A 107 -26.42 -4.00 -14.03
C HIS A 107 -25.58 -4.41 -12.83
N ALA A 108 -26.18 -5.15 -11.90
CA ALA A 108 -25.52 -5.68 -10.72
C ALA A 108 -25.57 -7.21 -10.76
N ASP A 109 -24.44 -7.85 -10.45
CA ASP A 109 -24.33 -9.29 -10.24
C ASP A 109 -24.03 -9.54 -8.76
N ASP A 110 -24.77 -10.45 -8.14
CA ASP A 110 -24.53 -10.84 -6.75
C ASP A 110 -23.62 -12.06 -6.71
N SER A 111 -22.32 -11.80 -6.60
CA SER A 111 -21.30 -12.82 -6.44
C SER A 111 -21.04 -13.08 -4.96
N VAL A 112 -21.38 -14.29 -4.49
CA VAL A 112 -21.13 -14.71 -3.10
C VAL A 112 -19.65 -14.97 -2.84
N LEU A 113 -19.08 -14.21 -1.90
CA LEU A 113 -17.73 -14.44 -1.38
C LEU A 113 -17.82 -15.00 0.04
N GLN A 114 -17.08 -16.07 0.33
CA GLN A 114 -16.94 -16.55 1.70
C GLN A 114 -16.17 -15.52 2.53
N LYS A 115 -16.86 -14.88 3.47
CA LYS A 115 -16.26 -14.00 4.47
C LYS A 115 -16.03 -14.83 5.73
N HIS A 116 -14.85 -14.70 6.33
CA HIS A 116 -14.67 -15.21 7.69
C HIS A 116 -15.53 -14.36 8.63
N THR A 117 -16.62 -14.92 9.13
CA THR A 117 -17.43 -14.31 10.17
C THR A 117 -16.72 -14.51 11.51
N GLU A 118 -16.34 -13.42 12.17
CA GLU A 118 -15.76 -13.48 13.50
C GLU A 118 -16.80 -14.04 14.48
N ARG A 119 -16.51 -15.22 15.06
CA ARG A 119 -17.15 -15.65 16.31
C ARG A 119 -16.31 -15.08 17.43
N MET A 120 -16.81 -14.05 18.11
CA MET A 120 -16.17 -13.54 19.32
C MET A 120 -16.17 -14.66 20.37
N ILE A 121 -14.98 -15.08 20.77
CA ILE A 121 -14.78 -15.89 21.97
C ILE A 121 -14.70 -14.89 23.12
N GLU A 122 -15.81 -14.65 23.79
CA GLU A 122 -15.80 -13.99 25.10
C GLU A 122 -15.28 -14.99 26.13
N MET A 123 -14.29 -14.57 26.91
CA MET A 123 -13.84 -15.30 28.10
C MET A 123 -14.84 -15.01 29.22
N ILE A 124 -15.53 -16.04 29.69
CA ILE A 124 -16.37 -15.98 30.90
C ILE A 124 -15.46 -15.90 32.13
#